data_AF-A0A6P2UJG5-F1
#
_entry.id   AF-A0A6P2UJG5-F1
#
_cell.length_a   1.000
_cell.length_b   1.000
_cell.length_c   1.000
_cell.angle_alpha   90.00
_cell.angle_beta   90.00
_cell.angle_gamma   90.00
#
_symmetry.space_group_name_H-M   'P 1'
#
loop_
_entity.id
_entity.type
_entity.pdbx_description
1 polymer ?
#
loop_
_entity_poly.entity_id
_entity_poly.type
_entity_poly.pdbx_seq_one_letter_code
_entity_poly.pdbx_strand_id
1 'polypeptide(L)'
;MKPARLTREQRRLDTRERLIAAARALFIAKGFADTSVEHIAEGAGYTRGAFYAHFEHKRELLIEILRRDHDRMITKGRLAAPESGSACTTADYAEIAAGWECFPLWVEVHLYALRDAGFRHIVDCLHIEPAALPETASGTAGAADRMPSAAGWAAALGVALLSTGARDARRDDPA
;
A
#
# COMPACT_ATOMS: atom_id res chain seq x y z
N MET A 1 24.43 21.29 21.75
CA MET A 1 23.34 22.15 21.22
C MET A 1 22.01 21.63 21.75
N LYS A 2 21.14 22.50 22.28
CA LYS A 2 19.78 22.11 22.74
C LYS A 2 18.89 21.93 21.49
N PRO A 3 18.11 20.85 21.36
CA PRO A 3 17.24 20.68 20.20
C PRO A 3 16.20 21.81 20.17
N ALA A 4 15.97 22.37 18.98
CA ALA A 4 14.96 23.40 18.78
C ALA A 4 13.57 22.85 19.16
N ARG A 5 12.79 23.60 19.94
CA ARG A 5 11.43 23.22 20.30
C ARG A 5 10.58 23.18 19.02
N LEU A 6 10.02 22.01 18.70
CA LEU A 6 9.06 21.87 17.61
C LEU A 6 7.88 22.84 17.81
N THR A 7 7.47 23.50 16.72
CA THR A 7 6.26 24.31 16.65
C THR A 7 5.02 23.43 16.86
N ARG A 8 3.88 24.05 17.18
CA ARG A 8 2.62 23.32 17.35
C ARG A 8 2.26 22.51 16.10
N GLU A 9 2.49 23.08 14.91
CA GLU A 9 2.23 22.41 13.64
C GLU A 9 3.18 21.24 13.40
N GLN A 10 4.48 21.41 13.69
CA GLN A 10 5.45 20.32 13.57
C GLN A 10 5.13 19.14 14.50
N ARG A 11 4.66 19.41 15.73
CA ARG A 11 4.21 18.35 16.64
C ARG A 11 2.96 17.64 16.13
N ARG A 12 2.03 18.39 15.54
CA ARG A 12 0.82 17.83 14.94
C ARG A 12 1.20 16.87 13.80
N LEU A 13 2.12 17.27 12.92
CA LEU A 13 2.61 16.41 11.85
C LEU A 13 3.37 15.18 12.39
N ASP A 14 4.26 15.35 13.37
CA ASP A 14 4.97 14.23 14.01
C ASP A 14 4.01 13.19 14.62
N THR A 15 2.97 13.64 15.34
CA THR A 15 1.94 12.74 15.87
C THR A 15 1.22 12.00 14.74
N ARG A 16 0.84 12.69 13.66
CA ARG A 16 0.19 12.06 12.50
C ARG A 16 1.06 10.97 11.88
N GLU A 17 2.35 11.25 11.68
CA GLU A 17 3.30 10.29 11.09
C GLU A 17 3.54 9.08 11.99
N ARG A 18 3.63 9.27 13.31
CA ARG A 18 3.76 8.17 14.27
C ARG A 18 2.53 7.26 14.28
N LEU A 19 1.32 7.83 14.20
CA LEU A 19 0.08 7.06 14.11
C LEU A 19 0.04 6.21 12.82
N ILE A 20 0.45 6.78 11.68
CA ILE A 20 0.53 6.07 10.40
C ILE A 20 1.54 4.92 10.48
N ALA A 21 2.73 5.18 11.04
CA ALA A 21 3.78 4.18 11.17
C ALA A 21 3.36 3.01 12.07
N ALA A 22 2.78 3.30 13.24
CA ALA A 22 2.29 2.29 14.17
C ALA A 22 1.18 1.43 13.56
N ALA A 23 0.21 2.07 12.91
CA ALA A 23 -0.86 1.37 12.25
C ALA A 23 -0.39 0.51 11.06
N ARG A 24 0.56 0.99 10.25
CA ARG A 24 1.16 0.19 9.17
C ARG A 24 1.77 -1.10 9.73
N ALA A 25 2.56 -0.99 10.78
CA ALA A 25 3.18 -2.14 11.42
C ALA A 25 2.13 -3.12 11.96
N LEU A 26 1.09 -2.61 12.63
CA LEU A 26 0.02 -3.44 13.20
C LEU A 26 -0.84 -4.10 12.12
N PHE A 27 -1.21 -3.39 11.06
CA PHE A 27 -1.97 -3.95 9.94
C PHE A 27 -1.20 -5.04 9.21
N ILE A 28 0.11 -4.88 9.01
CA ILE A 28 0.94 -5.93 8.41
C ILE A 28 1.03 -7.14 9.34
N ALA A 29 1.19 -6.93 10.64
CA ALA A 29 1.41 -8.01 11.60
C ALA A 29 0.13 -8.77 12.02
N LYS A 30 -1.01 -8.08 12.09
CA LYS A 30 -2.26 -8.60 12.67
C LYS A 30 -3.46 -8.49 11.73
N GLY A 31 -3.31 -7.87 10.57
CA GLY A 31 -4.41 -7.56 9.67
C GLY A 31 -5.21 -6.32 10.10
N PHE A 32 -6.03 -5.83 9.17
CA PHE A 32 -6.85 -4.66 9.39
C PHE A 32 -7.96 -4.92 10.41
N ALA A 33 -8.66 -6.07 10.34
CA ALA A 33 -9.80 -6.36 11.21
C ALA A 33 -9.42 -6.36 12.70
N ASP A 34 -8.33 -7.05 13.06
CA ASP A 34 -7.94 -7.28 14.46
C ASP A 34 -7.17 -6.11 15.10
N THR A 35 -6.86 -5.07 14.31
CA THR A 35 -6.18 -3.88 14.81
C THR A 35 -7.20 -2.83 15.28
N SER A 36 -7.24 -2.46 16.56
CA SER A 36 -8.13 -1.40 17.07
C SER A 36 -7.49 -0.02 17.00
N VAL A 37 -8.29 1.04 17.17
CA VAL A 37 -7.77 2.42 17.30
C VAL A 37 -6.91 2.55 18.56
N GLU A 38 -7.30 1.86 19.63
CA GLU A 38 -6.56 1.78 20.89
C GLU A 38 -5.17 1.16 20.67
N HIS A 39 -5.06 0.02 19.97
CA HIS A 39 -3.77 -0.60 19.65
C HIS A 39 -2.86 0.36 18.85
N ILE A 40 -3.43 1.10 17.89
CA ILE A 40 -2.68 2.06 17.08
C ILE A 40 -2.18 3.23 17.94
N ALA A 41 -3.06 3.82 18.74
CA ALA A 41 -2.70 4.95 19.59
C ALA A 41 -1.62 4.55 20.61
N GLU A 42 -1.80 3.41 21.28
CA GLU A 42 -0.82 2.85 22.23
C GLU A 42 0.51 2.56 21.54
N GLY A 43 0.48 1.90 20.38
CA GLY A 43 1.68 1.61 19.59
C GLY A 43 2.42 2.86 19.10
N ALA A 44 1.71 3.97 18.92
CA ALA A 44 2.31 5.26 18.57
C ALA A 44 2.76 6.09 19.79
N GLY A 45 2.44 5.64 21.02
CA GLY A 45 2.73 6.38 22.26
C GLY A 45 1.76 7.53 22.54
N TYR A 46 0.52 7.44 22.07
CA TYR A 46 -0.51 8.47 22.19
C TYR A 46 -1.82 7.92 22.76
N THR A 47 -2.74 8.84 23.07
CA THR A 47 -4.08 8.48 23.54
C THR A 47 -5.03 8.25 22.35
N ARG A 48 -6.13 7.55 22.60
CA ARG A 48 -7.22 7.43 21.64
C ARG A 48 -7.76 8.80 21.17
N GLY A 49 -7.84 9.78 22.08
CA GLY A 49 -8.25 11.14 21.72
C GLY A 49 -7.29 11.83 20.75
N ALA A 50 -5.98 11.55 20.86
CA ALA A 50 -5.01 12.05 19.90
C ALA A 50 -5.22 11.44 18.51
N PHE A 51 -5.56 10.15 18.41
CA PHE A 51 -5.94 9.55 17.11
C PHE A 51 -7.09 10.33 16.45
N TYR A 52 -8.18 10.54 17.19
CA TYR A 52 -9.37 11.22 16.66
C TYR A 52 -9.17 12.71 16.38
N ALA A 53 -8.06 13.31 16.84
CA ALA A 53 -7.65 14.65 16.43
C ALA A 53 -7.01 14.69 15.02
N HIS A 54 -6.64 13.53 14.47
CA HIS A 54 -5.96 13.39 13.17
C HIS A 54 -6.75 12.60 12.13
N PHE A 55 -7.51 11.60 12.56
CA PHE A 55 -8.27 10.69 11.70
C PHE A 55 -9.64 10.46 12.28
N GLU A 56 -10.67 10.53 11.45
CA GLU A 56 -12.04 10.26 11.89
C GLU A 56 -12.24 8.76 12.14
N HIS A 57 -11.63 7.93 11.28
CA HIS A 57 -11.79 6.48 11.29
C HIS A 57 -10.51 5.73 10.96
N LYS A 58 -10.36 4.51 11.50
CA LYS A 58 -9.26 3.57 11.15
C LYS A 58 -9.14 3.31 9.65
N ARG A 59 -10.27 3.33 8.92
CA ARG A 59 -10.30 3.18 7.45
C ARG A 59 -9.61 4.33 6.73
N GLU A 60 -9.77 5.56 7.21
CA GLU A 60 -9.10 6.74 6.61
C GLU A 60 -7.58 6.58 6.67
N LEU A 61 -7.09 6.15 7.83
CA LEU A 61 -5.68 5.88 8.03
C LEU A 61 -5.18 4.69 7.18
N LEU A 62 -6.01 3.66 6.97
CA LEU A 62 -5.69 2.57 6.03
C LEU A 62 -5.54 3.11 4.60
N ILE A 63 -6.45 3.97 4.13
CA ILE A 63 -6.38 4.57 2.79
C ILE A 63 -5.08 5.34 2.61
N GLU A 64 -4.70 6.16 3.59
CA GLU A 64 -3.43 6.90 3.57
C GLU A 64 -2.22 5.97 3.45
N ILE A 65 -2.19 4.86 4.20
CA ILE A 65 -1.12 3.86 4.13
C ILE A 65 -1.06 3.22 2.75
N LEU A 66 -2.21 2.74 2.24
CA LEU A 66 -2.28 2.08 0.93
C LEU A 66 -1.85 3.03 -0.18
N ARG A 67 -2.24 4.31 -0.12
CA ARG A 67 -1.82 5.32 -1.10
C ARG A 67 -0.31 5.55 -1.07
N ARG A 68 0.28 5.69 0.12
CA ARG A 68 1.74 5.83 0.26
C ARG A 68 2.48 4.60 -0.25
N ASP A 69 1.96 3.41 0.04
CA ASP A 69 2.57 2.17 -0.41
C ASP A 69 2.42 2.00 -1.94
N HIS A 70 1.28 2.37 -2.52
CA HIS A 70 1.05 2.43 -3.97
C HIS A 70 2.04 3.38 -4.67
N ASP A 71 2.20 4.60 -4.16
CA ASP A 71 3.13 5.60 -4.73
C ASP A 71 4.59 5.13 -4.65
N ARG A 72 4.98 4.51 -3.52
CA ARG A 72 6.31 3.91 -3.34
C ARG A 72 6.54 2.76 -4.33
N MET A 73 5.52 1.95 -4.55
CA MET A 73 5.53 0.86 -5.50
C MET A 73 5.73 1.39 -6.93
N ILE A 74 4.99 2.42 -7.34
CA ILE A 74 5.09 2.96 -8.70
C ILE A 74 6.46 3.57 -8.93
N THR A 75 6.97 4.27 -7.93
CA THR A 75 8.33 4.82 -7.94
C THR A 75 9.36 3.70 -8.09
N LYS A 76 9.27 2.62 -7.31
CA LYS A 76 10.19 1.48 -7.40
C LYS A 76 10.07 0.72 -8.72
N GLY A 77 8.86 0.49 -9.21
CA GLY A 77 8.61 -0.19 -10.48
C GLY A 77 9.20 0.58 -11.66
N ARG A 78 9.07 1.91 -11.68
CA ARG A 78 9.72 2.78 -12.67
C ARG A 78 11.25 2.67 -12.63
N LEU A 79 11.84 2.59 -11.45
CA LEU A 79 13.29 2.46 -11.28
C LEU A 79 13.82 1.05 -11.64
N ALA A 80 12.99 0.02 -11.51
CA ALA A 80 13.34 -1.37 -11.81
C ALA A 80 12.99 -1.80 -13.24
N ALA A 81 12.28 -0.96 -14.00
CA ALA A 81 11.89 -1.26 -15.36
C ALA A 81 13.15 -1.46 -16.23
N PRO A 82 13.25 -2.57 -17.00
CA PRO A 82 14.38 -2.79 -17.89
C PRO A 82 14.44 -1.67 -18.95
N GLU A 83 15.65 -1.17 -19.25
CA GLU A 83 15.84 -0.09 -20.24
C GLU A 83 15.40 -0.48 -21.67
N SER A 84 15.20 -1.78 -21.91
CA SER A 84 14.60 -2.30 -23.12
C SER A 84 13.09 -2.14 -23.01
N GLY A 85 12.47 -1.33 -23.88
CA GLY A 85 11.04 -0.98 -23.91
C GLY A 85 10.04 -2.13 -24.10
N SER A 86 10.25 -3.27 -23.43
CA SER A 86 9.32 -4.36 -23.25
C SER A 86 8.31 -3.99 -22.16
N ALA A 87 7.04 -4.29 -22.41
CA ALA A 87 6.00 -4.13 -21.41
C ALA A 87 6.24 -5.08 -20.22
N CYS A 88 6.04 -4.58 -19.01
CA CYS A 88 6.07 -5.38 -17.77
C CYS A 88 4.96 -6.46 -17.82
N THR A 89 5.30 -7.72 -17.57
CA THR A 89 4.36 -8.85 -17.60
C THR A 89 3.67 -9.06 -16.25
N THR A 90 2.55 -9.80 -16.22
CA THR A 90 1.88 -10.18 -14.96
C THR A 90 2.80 -10.95 -14.00
N ALA A 91 3.76 -11.72 -14.53
CA ALA A 91 4.74 -12.44 -13.72
C ALA A 91 5.75 -11.49 -13.07
N ASP A 92 6.22 -10.47 -13.80
CA ASP A 92 7.11 -9.44 -13.27
C ASP A 92 6.42 -8.66 -12.14
N TYR A 93 5.14 -8.29 -12.32
CA TYR A 93 4.34 -7.69 -11.25
C TYR A 93 4.15 -8.61 -10.04
N ALA A 94 3.94 -9.90 -10.25
CA ALA A 94 3.76 -10.85 -9.16
C ALA A 94 5.04 -11.02 -8.32
N GLU A 95 6.20 -11.05 -8.96
CA GLU A 95 7.49 -11.14 -8.27
C GLU A 95 7.80 -9.87 -7.48
N ILE A 96 7.55 -8.72 -8.10
CA ILE A 96 7.65 -7.40 -7.47
C ILE A 96 6.70 -7.33 -6.25
N ALA A 97 5.44 -7.73 -6.42
CA ALA A 97 4.43 -7.70 -5.36
C ALA A 97 4.78 -8.65 -4.20
N ALA A 98 5.25 -9.86 -4.47
CA ALA A 98 5.65 -10.83 -3.44
C ALA A 98 6.85 -10.37 -2.59
N GLY A 99 7.69 -9.48 -3.13
CA GLY A 99 8.80 -8.87 -2.39
C GLY A 99 8.39 -7.72 -1.46
N TRP A 100 7.11 -7.35 -1.41
CA TRP A 100 6.67 -6.18 -0.64
C TRP A 100 6.11 -6.55 0.72
N GLU A 101 6.66 -5.93 1.77
CA GLU A 101 6.20 -6.08 3.15
C GLU A 101 4.69 -5.83 3.34
N CYS A 102 4.09 -4.95 2.52
CA CYS A 102 2.67 -4.60 2.61
C CYS A 102 1.75 -5.48 1.74
N PHE A 103 2.30 -6.44 0.99
CA PHE A 103 1.52 -7.31 0.12
C PHE A 103 0.37 -8.04 0.83
N PRO A 104 0.55 -8.62 2.04
CA PRO A 104 -0.55 -9.26 2.75
C PRO A 104 -1.73 -8.32 3.02
N LEU A 105 -1.45 -7.06 3.35
CA LEU A 105 -2.47 -6.04 3.61
C LEU A 105 -3.22 -5.68 2.32
N TRP A 106 -2.53 -5.57 1.19
CA TRP A 106 -3.15 -5.32 -0.11
C TRP A 106 -4.11 -6.44 -0.52
N VAL A 107 -3.70 -7.69 -0.30
CA VAL A 107 -4.57 -8.86 -0.49
C VAL A 107 -5.80 -8.78 0.42
N GLU A 108 -5.61 -8.54 1.72
CA GLU A 108 -6.70 -8.46 2.70
C GLU A 108 -7.76 -7.42 2.28
N VAL A 109 -7.31 -6.24 1.85
CA VAL A 109 -8.19 -5.14 1.42
C VAL A 109 -8.99 -5.51 0.16
N HIS A 110 -8.38 -6.20 -0.81
CA HIS A 110 -9.09 -6.68 -1.99
C HIS A 110 -10.13 -7.73 -1.63
N LEU A 111 -9.84 -8.61 -0.67
CA LEU A 111 -10.82 -9.59 -0.17
C LEU A 111 -12.00 -8.91 0.54
N TYR A 112 -11.76 -7.81 1.26
CA TYR A 112 -12.87 -7.00 1.80
C TYR A 112 -13.67 -6.32 0.69
N ALA A 113 -13.02 -5.77 -0.34
CA ALA A 113 -13.70 -5.10 -1.46
C ALA A 113 -14.66 -6.00 -2.23
N LEU A 114 -14.41 -7.33 -2.24
CA LEU A 114 -15.35 -8.30 -2.81
C LEU A 114 -16.69 -8.33 -2.04
N ARG A 115 -16.67 -8.05 -0.74
CA ARG A 115 -17.82 -8.23 0.17
C ARG A 115 -18.43 -6.91 0.66
N ASP A 116 -17.65 -5.84 0.69
CA ASP A 116 -18.03 -4.54 1.25
C ASP A 116 -17.83 -3.42 0.23
N ALA A 117 -18.90 -2.66 -0.03
CA ALA A 117 -18.88 -1.58 -1.02
C ALA A 117 -18.00 -0.38 -0.60
N GLY A 118 -17.82 -0.15 0.71
CA GLY A 118 -16.93 0.88 1.21
C GLY A 118 -15.47 0.56 0.92
N PHE A 119 -15.06 -0.69 1.13
CA PHE A 119 -13.73 -1.16 0.71
C PHE A 119 -13.55 -1.19 -0.80
N ARG A 120 -14.60 -1.52 -1.54
CA ARG A 120 -14.56 -1.46 -3.00
C ARG A 120 -14.26 -0.06 -3.50
N HIS A 121 -14.92 0.96 -2.95
CA HIS A 121 -14.64 2.35 -3.28
C HIS A 121 -13.19 2.75 -2.95
N ILE A 122 -12.64 2.28 -1.83
CA ILE A 122 -11.24 2.52 -1.47
C ILE A 122 -10.30 1.95 -2.54
N VAL A 123 -10.52 0.68 -2.90
CA VAL A 123 -9.75 0.01 -3.96
C VAL A 123 -9.89 0.80 -5.25
N ASP A 124 -11.11 1.12 -5.69
CA ASP A 124 -11.33 1.87 -6.93
C ASP A 124 -10.58 3.22 -6.92
N CYS A 125 -10.65 4.00 -5.85
CA CYS A 125 -9.93 5.27 -5.73
C CYS A 125 -8.40 5.15 -5.77
N LEU A 126 -7.84 4.04 -5.29
CA LEU A 126 -6.40 3.78 -5.37
C LEU A 126 -5.96 3.39 -6.78
N HIS A 127 -6.89 2.86 -7.60
CA HIS A 127 -6.63 2.42 -8.98
C HIS A 127 -7.06 3.44 -10.04
N ILE A 128 -7.84 4.47 -9.67
CA ILE A 128 -8.14 5.61 -10.56
C ILE A 128 -6.86 6.46 -10.68
N GLU A 129 -6.22 6.37 -11.83
CA GLU A 129 -5.17 7.31 -12.28
C GLU A 129 -5.60 8.77 -12.05
N PRO A 130 -4.69 9.66 -11.60
CA PRO A 130 -4.89 11.07 -11.89
C PRO A 130 -4.78 11.22 -13.41
N ALA A 131 -5.90 11.41 -14.08
CA ALA A 131 -5.96 11.90 -15.44
C ALA A 131 -5.23 13.25 -15.54
N ALA A 132 -3.91 13.22 -15.80
CA ALA A 132 -3.12 14.37 -16.23
C ALA A 132 -1.70 13.92 -16.64
N LEU A 133 -1.58 13.39 -17.86
CA LEU A 133 -0.39 13.65 -18.67
C LEU A 133 -0.79 14.69 -19.73
N PRO A 134 -0.02 15.78 -19.91
CA PRO A 134 -0.33 16.78 -20.94
C PRO A 134 -0.31 16.13 -22.34
N GLU A 135 -1.34 16.41 -23.14
CA GLU A 135 -1.58 15.91 -24.51
C GLU A 135 -0.54 16.33 -25.56
N THR A 136 0.68 16.71 -25.19
CA THR A 136 1.70 17.14 -26.14
C THR A 136 2.91 16.21 -26.11
N ALA A 137 2.69 14.97 -26.52
CA ALA A 137 3.77 14.10 -27.00
C ALA A 137 3.25 13.33 -28.22
N SER A 138 3.20 14.04 -29.35
CA SER A 138 3.09 13.43 -30.69
C SER A 138 4.38 12.66 -30.96
N GLY A 139 4.44 11.44 -30.45
CA GLY A 139 5.52 10.50 -30.64
C GLY A 139 5.04 9.17 -30.09
N THR A 140 5.21 8.10 -30.85
CA THR A 140 4.73 6.75 -30.52
C THR A 140 5.30 6.24 -29.19
N ALA A 141 4.73 6.67 -28.08
CA ALA A 141 4.95 6.12 -26.76
C ALA A 141 4.16 4.81 -26.71
N GLY A 142 4.88 3.72 -26.97
CA GLY A 142 4.37 2.35 -26.86
C GLY A 142 3.85 2.06 -25.45
N ALA A 143 3.10 0.96 -25.36
CA ALA A 143 2.35 0.41 -24.23
C ALA A 143 3.05 0.24 -22.87
N ALA A 144 4.20 0.86 -22.63
CA ALA A 144 5.06 0.66 -21.46
C ALA A 144 4.66 1.44 -20.20
N ASP A 145 3.68 2.35 -20.23
CA ASP A 145 3.39 3.22 -19.08
C ASP A 145 2.02 2.99 -18.41
N ARG A 146 1.31 1.91 -18.75
CA ARG A 146 0.03 1.60 -18.11
C ARG A 146 0.20 0.62 -16.95
N MET A 147 0.24 1.19 -15.74
CA MET A 147 -0.06 0.49 -14.51
C MET A 147 -1.26 -0.46 -14.69
N PRO A 148 -1.23 -1.69 -14.15
CA PRO A 148 -2.30 -2.65 -14.38
C PRO A 148 -3.64 -2.07 -13.91
N SER A 149 -4.70 -2.34 -14.68
CA SER A 149 -6.07 -2.04 -14.24
C SER A 149 -6.37 -2.77 -12.91
N ALA A 150 -7.46 -2.44 -12.22
CA ALA A 150 -7.88 -3.17 -11.02
C ALA A 150 -7.93 -4.71 -11.24
N ALA A 151 -8.31 -5.14 -12.45
CA ALA A 151 -8.27 -6.55 -12.85
C ALA A 151 -6.83 -7.09 -13.01
N GLY A 152 -5.90 -6.29 -13.52
CA GLY A 152 -4.48 -6.63 -13.60
C GLY A 152 -3.82 -6.76 -12.23
N TRP A 153 -4.19 -5.90 -11.27
CA TRP A 153 -3.77 -6.02 -9.87
C TRP A 153 -4.31 -7.29 -9.23
N ALA A 154 -5.60 -7.58 -9.38
CA ALA A 154 -6.19 -8.82 -8.87
C ALA A 154 -5.49 -10.08 -9.42
N ALA A 155 -5.16 -10.08 -10.72
CA ALA A 155 -4.42 -11.18 -11.34
C ALA A 155 -2.98 -11.30 -10.80
N ALA A 156 -2.25 -10.19 -10.69
CA ALA A 156 -0.90 -10.17 -10.15
C ALA A 156 -0.86 -10.60 -8.67
N LEU A 157 -1.81 -10.11 -7.86
CA LEU A 157 -1.98 -10.55 -6.47
C LEU A 157 -2.23 -12.06 -6.40
N GLY A 158 -3.12 -12.59 -7.24
CA GLY A 158 -3.40 -14.03 -7.31
C GLY A 158 -2.16 -14.87 -7.64
N VAL A 159 -1.36 -14.47 -8.62
CA VAL A 159 -0.11 -15.15 -8.98
C VAL A 159 0.94 -15.04 -7.86
N ALA A 160 1.06 -13.88 -7.22
CA ALA A 160 1.98 -13.66 -6.10
C ALA A 160 1.62 -14.52 -4.87
N LEU A 161 0.32 -14.65 -4.55
CA LEU A 161 -0.19 -15.55 -3.50
C LEU A 161 0.18 -17.01 -3.78
N LEU A 162 -0.10 -17.48 -5.00
CA LEU A 162 0.19 -18.87 -5.40
C LEU A 162 1.69 -19.16 -5.37
N SER A 163 2.51 -18.23 -5.85
CA SER A 163 3.98 -18.40 -5.87
C SER A 163 4.61 -18.34 -4.49
N THR A 164 4.13 -17.46 -3.59
CA THR A 164 4.63 -17.37 -2.21
C THR A 164 4.24 -18.61 -1.41
N GLY A 165 2.97 -19.04 -1.48
CA GLY A 165 2.53 -20.28 -0.85
C GLY A 165 3.29 -21.51 -1.34
N ALA A 166 3.62 -21.57 -2.64
CA ALA A 166 4.44 -22.64 -3.21
C ALA A 166 5.93 -22.58 -2.80
N ARG A 167 6.46 -21.44 -2.34
CA ARG A 167 7.83 -21.33 -1.80
C ARG A 167 7.88 -21.75 -0.33
N ASP A 168 6.89 -21.34 0.46
CA ASP A 168 6.83 -21.69 1.88
C ASP A 168 6.55 -23.20 2.05
N ALA A 169 5.64 -23.78 1.25
CA ALA A 169 5.41 -25.22 1.24
C ALA A 169 6.66 -26.06 0.87
N ARG A 170 7.64 -25.47 0.15
CA ARG A 170 8.92 -26.12 -0.17
C ARG A 170 9.99 -25.94 0.91
N ARG A 171 9.82 -24.97 1.81
CA ARG A 171 10.70 -24.78 2.99
C ARG A 171 10.33 -25.68 4.15
N ASP A 172 9.05 -26.04 4.25
CA ASP A 172 8.52 -26.86 5.35
C ASP A 172 8.62 -28.38 5.10
N ASP A 173 9.29 -28.82 4.03
CA ASP A 173 9.55 -30.24 3.77
C ASP A 173 10.87 -30.64 4.47
N PRO A 174 10.83 -31.35 5.61
CA PRO A 174 12.05 -31.75 6.30
C PRO A 174 12.64 -32.97 5.57
N ALA A 175 13.85 -32.80 5.03
CA ALA A 175 14.69 -33.91 4.58
C ALA A 175 15.14 -34.81 5.76
#